data_AF-A0A3D0F7B7-F1
#
_entry.id   AF-A0A3D0F7B7-F1
#
_cell.length_a   1.000
_cell.length_b   1.000
_cell.length_c   1.000
_cell.angle_alpha   90.00
_cell.angle_beta   90.00
_cell.angle_gamma   90.00
#
_symmetry.space_group_name_H-M   'P 1'
#
loop_
_entity.id
_entity.type
_entity.pdbx_description
1 polymer ?
#
loop_
_entity_poly.entity_id
_entity_poly.type
_entity_poly.pdbx_seq_one_letter_code
_entity_poly.pdbx_strand_id
1 'polypeptide(L)'
;MRDMSNNYLKSVRRLKLWVIILAIFNITIVSTIGVNMYLAKQREAQAKRSIEGVNTFFVKYLSLSGNQIEVFDSIVNDYSLSLKEVGMRLRSVKERFNSAGVENDTVVLNKIYEDFIMAQSLNRDLTMKFYENIRGICTQGQRKKFDDVISKTAITFEPQSIKEEVDEETQTTHQPEINR
;
A
#
# COMPACT_ATOMS: atom_id res chain seq x y z
N MET A 1 61.57 39.25 -6.14
CA MET A 1 61.29 38.12 -7.07
C MET A 1 61.05 36.76 -6.39
N ARG A 2 61.36 36.55 -5.09
CA ARG A 2 61.14 35.26 -4.40
C ARG A 2 59.70 35.03 -3.91
N ASP A 3 58.94 36.08 -3.60
CA ASP A 3 57.57 35.97 -3.06
C ASP A 3 56.49 35.57 -4.08
N MET A 4 56.66 35.93 -5.35
CA MET A 4 55.69 35.58 -6.41
C MET A 4 55.62 34.06 -6.67
N SER A 5 56.77 33.38 -6.57
CA SER A 5 56.87 31.91 -6.78
C SER A 5 56.13 31.11 -5.69
N ASN A 6 56.24 31.55 -4.43
CA ASN A 6 55.60 30.88 -3.29
C ASN A 6 54.06 31.00 -3.32
N ASN A 7 53.53 32.16 -3.73
CA ASN A 7 52.08 32.35 -3.85
C ASN A 7 51.47 31.54 -5.00
N TYR A 8 52.18 31.42 -6.12
CA TYR A 8 51.77 30.58 -7.24
C TYR A 8 51.74 29.10 -6.86
N LEU A 9 52.81 28.58 -6.23
CA LEU A 9 52.85 27.19 -5.76
C LEU A 9 51.76 26.88 -4.73
N LYS A 10 51.43 27.83 -3.84
CA LYS A 10 50.33 27.70 -2.86
C LYS A 10 48.96 27.69 -3.55
N SER A 11 48.77 28.53 -4.57
CA SER A 11 47.55 28.57 -5.39
C SER A 11 47.35 27.28 -6.17
N VAL A 12 48.40 26.76 -6.82
CA VAL A 12 48.35 25.50 -7.57
C VAL A 12 48.06 24.31 -6.66
N ARG A 13 48.64 24.28 -5.44
CA ARG A 13 48.32 23.23 -4.45
C ARG A 13 46.87 23.30 -3.98
N ARG A 14 46.34 24.51 -3.73
CA ARG A 14 44.93 24.71 -3.38
C ARG A 14 44.00 24.30 -4.53
N LEU A 15 44.36 24.64 -5.77
CA LEU A 15 43.59 24.24 -6.95
C LEU A 15 43.55 22.72 -7.11
N LYS A 16 44.69 22.04 -6.97
CA LYS A 16 44.74 20.56 -6.97
C LYS A 16 43.88 19.94 -5.87
N LEU A 17 43.89 20.52 -4.67
CA LEU A 17 43.05 20.07 -3.56
C LEU A 17 41.55 20.26 -3.87
N TRP A 18 41.18 21.40 -4.44
CA TRP A 18 39.80 21.67 -4.88
C TRP A 18 39.35 20.71 -5.99
N VAL A 19 40.21 20.38 -6.95
CA VAL A 19 39.92 19.40 -8.00
C VAL A 19 39.68 18.02 -7.40
N ILE A 20 40.48 17.60 -6.42
CA ILE A 20 40.29 16.32 -5.72
C ILE A 20 38.96 16.31 -4.96
N ILE A 21 38.63 17.38 -4.25
CA ILE A 21 37.36 17.51 -3.51
C ILE A 21 36.17 17.43 -4.47
N LEU A 22 36.22 18.15 -5.58
CA LEU A 22 35.15 18.13 -6.60
C LEU A 22 35.03 16.74 -7.24
N ALA A 23 36.13 16.04 -7.50
CA ALA A 23 36.11 14.69 -8.04
C ALA A 23 35.44 13.70 -7.07
N ILE A 24 35.78 13.76 -5.77
CA ILE A 24 35.15 12.94 -4.73
C ILE A 24 33.64 13.23 -4.67
N PHE A 25 33.25 14.50 -4.68
CA PHE A 25 31.84 14.89 -4.60
C PHE A 25 31.03 14.37 -5.79
N ASN A 26 31.58 14.45 -7.00
CA ASN A 26 30.96 13.89 -8.21
C ASN A 26 30.82 12.36 -8.12
N ILE A 27 31.85 11.65 -7.64
CA ILE A 27 31.77 10.20 -7.43
C ILE A 27 30.69 9.86 -6.41
N THR A 28 30.61 10.57 -5.28
CA THR A 28 29.58 10.34 -4.27
C THR A 28 28.17 10.55 -4.84
N ILE A 29 27.93 11.62 -5.59
CA ILE A 29 26.62 11.87 -6.23
C ILE A 29 26.25 10.74 -7.19
N VAL A 30 27.16 10.33 -8.08
CA VAL A 30 26.92 9.25 -9.04
C VAL A 30 26.70 7.92 -8.32
N SER A 31 27.47 7.62 -7.27
CA SER A 31 27.28 6.43 -6.44
C SER A 31 25.95 6.44 -5.71
N THR A 32 25.53 7.56 -5.12
CA THR A 32 24.24 7.68 -4.44
C THR A 32 23.08 7.49 -5.42
N ILE A 33 23.13 8.13 -6.59
CA ILE A 33 22.12 7.94 -7.64
C ILE A 33 22.10 6.48 -8.11
N GLY A 34 23.27 5.88 -8.35
CA GLY A 34 23.41 4.49 -8.79
C GLY A 34 22.85 3.49 -7.78
N VAL A 35 23.16 3.65 -6.49
CA VAL A 35 22.64 2.80 -5.41
C VAL A 35 21.14 2.95 -5.28
N ASN A 36 20.61 4.18 -5.32
CA ASN A 36 19.18 4.41 -5.20
C ASN A 36 18.42 3.85 -6.41
N MET A 37 18.99 3.95 -7.62
CA MET A 37 18.44 3.33 -8.84
C MET A 37 18.49 1.81 -8.78
N TYR A 38 19.58 1.22 -8.25
CA TYR A 38 19.69 -0.22 -8.05
C TYR A 38 18.65 -0.74 -7.04
N LEU A 39 18.51 -0.07 -5.90
CA LEU A 39 17.51 -0.41 -4.88
C LEU A 39 16.08 -0.22 -5.42
N ALA A 40 15.83 0.83 -6.20
CA ALA A 40 14.55 1.03 -6.87
C ALA A 40 14.24 -0.10 -7.85
N LYS A 41 15.20 -0.49 -8.70
CA LYS A 41 15.06 -1.64 -9.62
C LYS A 41 14.86 -2.96 -8.88
N GLN A 42 15.53 -3.16 -7.74
CA GLN A 42 15.37 -4.38 -6.94
C GLN A 42 13.97 -4.45 -6.32
N ARG A 43 13.44 -3.32 -5.82
CA ARG A 43 12.05 -3.22 -5.33
C ARG A 43 11.04 -3.46 -6.45
N GLU A 44 11.27 -2.90 -7.64
CA GLU A 44 10.44 -3.18 -8.81
C GLU A 44 10.47 -4.66 -9.21
N ALA A 45 11.65 -5.30 -9.19
CA ALA A 45 11.78 -6.72 -9.49
C ALA A 45 11.10 -7.62 -8.45
N GLN A 46 11.18 -7.27 -7.16
CA GLN A 46 10.45 -7.98 -6.10
C GLN A 46 8.93 -7.81 -6.24
N ALA A 47 8.46 -6.60 -6.57
CA ALA A 47 7.05 -6.35 -6.85
C ALA A 47 6.55 -7.14 -8.08
N LYS A 48 7.38 -7.28 -9.12
CA LYS A 48 7.06 -8.13 -10.27
C LYS A 48 6.92 -9.60 -9.89
N ARG A 49 7.83 -10.14 -9.09
CA ARG A 49 7.80 -11.55 -8.64
C ARG A 49 6.59 -11.88 -7.74
N SER A 50 6.17 -10.98 -6.87
CA SER A 50 4.98 -11.21 -6.03
C SER A 50 3.70 -11.25 -6.87
N ILE A 51 3.61 -10.44 -7.92
CA ILE A 51 2.50 -10.44 -8.88
C ILE A 51 2.51 -11.70 -9.75
N GLU A 52 3.69 -12.16 -10.18
CA GLU A 52 3.88 -13.37 -11.01
C GLU A 52 3.47 -14.65 -10.24
N GLY A 53 3.65 -14.69 -8.92
CA GLY A 53 3.20 -15.79 -8.05
C GLY A 53 1.67 -15.91 -7.96
N VAL A 54 0.95 -14.79 -7.85
CA VAL A 54 -0.53 -14.75 -7.88
C VAL A 54 -1.05 -15.09 -9.26
N ASN A 55 -0.37 -14.60 -10.31
CA ASN A 55 -0.72 -14.90 -11.70
C ASN A 55 -0.67 -16.41 -11.96
N THR A 56 0.40 -17.05 -11.50
CA THR A 56 0.60 -18.50 -11.63
C THR A 56 -0.43 -19.33 -10.85
N PHE A 57 -0.92 -18.84 -9.71
CA PHE A 57 -1.86 -19.58 -8.86
C PHE A 57 -3.23 -19.75 -9.54
N PHE A 58 -3.91 -18.65 -9.88
CA PHE A 58 -5.27 -18.73 -10.42
C PHE A 58 -5.30 -19.36 -11.81
N VAL A 59 -4.32 -19.06 -12.66
CA VAL A 59 -4.18 -19.67 -13.99
C VAL A 59 -4.12 -21.20 -13.87
N LYS A 60 -3.29 -21.72 -12.96
CA LYS A 60 -3.15 -23.18 -12.76
C LYS A 60 -4.35 -23.79 -12.04
N TYR A 61 -4.78 -23.19 -10.93
CA TYR A 61 -5.82 -23.73 -10.05
C TYR A 61 -7.19 -23.78 -10.74
N LEU A 62 -7.54 -22.73 -11.49
CA LEU A 62 -8.79 -22.66 -12.25
C LEU A 62 -8.65 -23.29 -13.65
N SER A 63 -7.43 -23.63 -14.07
CA SER A 63 -7.14 -24.14 -15.41
C SER A 63 -7.72 -23.19 -16.47
N LEU A 64 -7.32 -21.92 -16.41
CA LEU A 64 -7.82 -20.88 -17.32
C LEU A 64 -7.41 -21.20 -18.76
N SER A 65 -8.32 -21.00 -19.71
CA SER A 65 -8.03 -21.12 -21.15
C SER A 65 -7.23 -19.91 -21.68
N GLY A 66 -6.62 -20.04 -22.86
CA GLY A 66 -5.77 -18.98 -23.43
C GLY A 66 -6.43 -17.60 -23.47
N ASN A 67 -7.69 -17.52 -23.90
CA ASN A 67 -8.47 -16.27 -23.89
C ASN A 67 -8.77 -15.75 -22.47
N GLN A 68 -8.98 -16.64 -21.48
CA GLN A 68 -9.17 -16.24 -20.08
C GLN A 68 -7.86 -15.72 -19.46
N ILE A 69 -6.71 -16.26 -19.88
CA ILE A 69 -5.39 -15.82 -19.42
C ILE A 69 -5.12 -14.39 -19.87
N GLU A 70 -5.39 -14.04 -21.13
CA GLU A 70 -5.19 -12.67 -21.63
C GLU A 70 -6.03 -11.64 -20.85
N VAL A 71 -7.30 -11.96 -20.56
CA VAL A 71 -8.16 -11.09 -19.76
C VAL A 71 -7.70 -11.05 -18.30
N PHE A 72 -7.24 -12.18 -17.77
CA PHE A 72 -6.71 -12.26 -16.42
C PHE A 72 -5.43 -11.42 -16.24
N ASP A 73 -4.53 -11.42 -17.21
CA ASP A 73 -3.33 -10.57 -17.21
C ASP A 73 -3.71 -9.08 -17.18
N SER A 74 -4.75 -8.68 -17.92
CA SER A 74 -5.30 -7.32 -17.86
C SER A 74 -5.86 -7.00 -16.46
N ILE A 75 -6.63 -7.90 -15.86
CA ILE A 75 -7.17 -7.74 -14.50
C ILE A 75 -6.05 -7.56 -13.47
N VAL A 76 -4.99 -8.36 -13.58
CA VAL A 76 -3.82 -8.30 -12.69
C VAL A 76 -3.07 -6.98 -12.87
N ASN A 77 -2.88 -6.52 -14.11
CA ASN A 77 -2.21 -5.26 -14.39
C ASN A 77 -3.01 -4.05 -13.83
N ASP A 78 -4.32 -4.02 -14.04
CA ASP A 78 -5.19 -2.95 -13.54
C ASP A 78 -5.20 -2.91 -12.00
N TYR A 79 -5.25 -4.09 -11.36
CA TYR A 79 -5.17 -4.19 -9.92
C TYR A 79 -3.81 -3.73 -9.39
N SER A 80 -2.71 -4.09 -10.05
CA SER A 80 -1.36 -3.64 -9.70
C SER A 80 -1.21 -2.12 -9.78
N LEU A 81 -1.75 -1.49 -10.84
CA LEU A 81 -1.76 -0.03 -10.96
C LEU A 81 -2.55 0.63 -9.83
N SER A 82 -3.72 0.08 -9.50
CA SER A 82 -4.56 0.57 -8.41
C SER A 82 -3.87 0.44 -7.04
N LEU A 83 -3.16 -0.67 -6.80
CA LEU A 83 -2.38 -0.87 -5.57
C LEU A 83 -1.22 0.10 -5.44
N LYS A 84 -0.60 0.55 -6.54
CA LYS A 84 0.42 1.60 -6.48
C LYS A 84 -0.16 2.90 -5.94
N GLU A 85 -1.38 3.26 -6.34
CA GLU A 85 -2.06 4.45 -5.83
C GLU A 85 -2.32 4.34 -4.32
N VAL A 86 -2.86 3.21 -3.86
CA VAL A 86 -3.05 2.92 -2.42
C VAL A 86 -1.71 3.04 -1.67
N GLY A 87 -0.64 2.44 -2.22
CA GLY A 87 0.70 2.50 -1.64
C GLY A 87 1.24 3.93 -1.53
N MET A 88 1.00 4.79 -2.52
CA MET A 88 1.37 6.21 -2.45
C MET A 88 0.58 6.95 -1.37
N ARG A 89 -0.73 6.69 -1.24
CA ARG A 89 -1.57 7.29 -0.18
C ARG A 89 -1.11 6.88 1.21
N LEU A 90 -0.86 5.59 1.44
CA LEU A 90 -0.33 5.08 2.71
C LEU A 90 1.07 5.62 3.03
N ARG A 91 1.91 5.80 2.01
CA ARG A 91 3.22 6.43 2.17
C ARG A 91 3.09 7.89 2.62
N SER A 92 2.19 8.65 1.98
CA SER A 92 1.91 10.04 2.37
C SER A 92 1.37 10.14 3.80
N VAL A 93 0.46 9.25 4.18
CA VAL A 93 -0.01 9.12 5.58
C VAL A 93 1.16 8.91 6.53
N LYS A 94 2.05 7.96 6.24
CA LYS A 94 3.23 7.67 7.05
C LYS A 94 4.19 8.86 7.15
N GLU A 95 4.43 9.56 6.05
CA GLU A 95 5.32 10.73 6.03
C GLU A 95 4.76 11.88 6.89
N ARG A 96 3.44 12.13 6.79
CA ARG A 96 2.76 13.12 7.64
C ARG A 96 2.74 12.72 9.10
N PHE A 97 2.49 11.45 9.41
CA PHE A 97 2.52 10.95 10.79
C PHE A 97 3.89 11.14 11.46
N ASN A 98 4.99 11.00 10.70
CA ASN A 98 6.34 11.19 11.21
C ASN A 98 6.83 12.64 11.16
N SER A 99 5.97 13.60 10.81
CA SER A 99 6.34 15.03 10.78
C SER A 99 6.41 15.59 12.21
N ALA A 100 7.42 16.41 12.48
CA ALA A 100 7.66 16.94 13.83
C ALA A 100 6.48 17.76 14.35
N GLY A 101 6.05 17.48 15.58
CA GLY A 101 4.98 18.22 16.25
C GLY A 101 3.56 17.74 15.96
N VAL A 102 3.39 16.71 15.12
CA VAL A 102 2.08 16.09 14.83
C VAL A 102 1.50 15.42 16.07
N GLU A 103 2.34 14.91 16.96
CA GLU A 103 1.96 14.34 18.25
C GLU A 103 1.28 15.35 19.19
N ASN A 104 1.46 16.65 18.96
CA ASN A 104 0.91 17.72 19.78
C ASN A 104 -0.35 18.38 19.17
N ASP A 105 -0.72 18.00 17.94
CA ASP A 105 -1.88 18.55 17.22
C ASP A 105 -2.91 17.44 16.93
N THR A 106 -3.93 17.37 17.80
CA THR A 106 -5.00 16.36 17.70
C THR A 106 -5.85 16.49 16.45
N VAL A 107 -5.97 17.69 15.88
CA VAL A 107 -6.73 17.90 14.63
C VAL A 107 -5.96 17.30 13.45
N VAL A 108 -4.65 17.56 13.39
CA VAL A 108 -3.77 16.98 12.37
C VAL A 108 -3.69 15.46 12.51
N LEU A 109 -3.60 14.95 13.74
CA LEU A 109 -3.56 13.51 14.00
C LEU A 109 -4.85 12.80 13.57
N ASN A 110 -6.02 13.36 13.89
CA ASN A 110 -7.31 12.82 13.45
C ASN A 110 -7.43 12.78 11.93
N LYS A 111 -7.01 13.84 11.24
CA LYS A 111 -7.00 13.86 9.78
C LYS A 111 -6.09 12.80 9.17
N ILE A 112 -4.90 12.59 9.73
CA ILE A 112 -3.98 11.54 9.30
C ILE A 112 -4.61 10.16 9.49
N TYR A 113 -5.33 9.95 10.60
CA TYR A 113 -6.05 8.71 10.88
C TYR A 113 -7.21 8.48 9.88
N GLU A 114 -8.02 9.49 9.60
CA GLU A 114 -9.09 9.41 8.59
C GLU A 114 -8.53 9.05 7.21
N ASP A 115 -7.43 9.69 6.79
CA ASP A 115 -6.78 9.39 5.52
C ASP A 115 -6.20 7.97 5.47
N PHE A 116 -5.73 7.44 6.61
CA PHE A 116 -5.30 6.04 6.73
C PHE A 116 -6.48 5.08 6.53
N ILE A 117 -7.60 5.33 7.21
CA ILE A 117 -8.82 4.51 7.10
C ILE A 117 -9.35 4.54 5.66
N MET A 118 -9.36 5.72 5.02
CA MET A 118 -9.75 5.87 3.61
C MET A 118 -8.86 5.05 2.68
N ALA A 119 -7.54 5.08 2.87
CA ALA A 119 -6.61 4.29 2.06
C ALA A 119 -6.80 2.77 2.27
N GLN A 120 -7.10 2.34 3.50
CA GLN A 120 -7.42 0.94 3.80
C GLN A 120 -8.76 0.49 3.19
N SER A 121 -9.80 1.32 3.28
CA SER A 121 -11.09 1.05 2.64
C SER A 121 -10.92 0.88 1.13
N LEU A 122 -10.16 1.79 0.49
CA LEU A 122 -9.87 1.70 -0.93
C LEU A 122 -9.14 0.39 -1.27
N ASN A 123 -8.16 -0.02 -0.46
CA ASN A 123 -7.45 -1.28 -0.65
C ASN A 123 -8.39 -2.49 -0.59
N ARG A 124 -9.30 -2.52 0.39
CA ARG A 124 -10.32 -3.57 0.53
C ARG A 124 -11.25 -3.62 -0.67
N ASP A 125 -11.77 -2.47 -1.09
CA ASP A 125 -12.74 -2.39 -2.19
C ASP A 125 -12.10 -2.80 -3.52
N LEU A 126 -10.83 -2.41 -3.75
CA LEU A 126 -10.05 -2.87 -4.90
C LEU A 126 -9.79 -4.38 -4.86
N THR A 127 -9.49 -4.94 -3.69
CA THR A 127 -9.30 -6.38 -3.50
C THR A 127 -10.57 -7.16 -3.82
N MET A 128 -11.73 -6.69 -3.36
CA MET A 128 -13.02 -7.31 -3.68
C MET A 128 -13.30 -7.25 -5.18
N LYS A 129 -13.09 -6.09 -5.80
CA LYS A 129 -13.25 -5.92 -7.25
C LYS A 129 -12.33 -6.84 -8.05
N PHE A 130 -11.09 -7.04 -7.60
CA PHE A 130 -10.14 -7.97 -8.23
C PHE A 130 -10.69 -9.40 -8.23
N TYR A 131 -11.20 -9.89 -7.10
CA TYR A 131 -11.79 -11.22 -7.01
C TYR A 131 -13.08 -11.36 -7.82
N GLU A 132 -13.96 -10.37 -7.80
CA GLU A 132 -15.17 -10.37 -8.65
C GLU A 132 -14.83 -10.40 -10.15
N ASN A 133 -13.79 -9.67 -10.57
CA ASN A 133 -13.33 -9.71 -11.96
C ASN A 133 -12.79 -11.10 -12.36
N ILE A 134 -12.04 -11.77 -11.49
CA ILE A 134 -11.59 -13.15 -11.73
C ILE A 134 -12.79 -14.09 -11.82
N ARG A 135 -13.77 -13.94 -10.92
CA ARG A 135 -15.00 -14.73 -10.94
C ARG A 135 -15.79 -14.51 -12.24
N GLY A 136 -15.80 -13.28 -12.74
CA GLY A 136 -16.49 -12.88 -13.98
C GLY A 136 -15.99 -13.60 -15.23
N ILE A 137 -14.67 -13.84 -15.32
CA ILE A 137 -14.07 -14.53 -16.48
C ILE A 137 -14.21 -16.07 -16.41
N CYS A 138 -14.60 -16.61 -15.25
CA CYS A 138 -14.70 -18.05 -15.03
C CYS A 138 -15.96 -18.68 -15.65
N THR A 139 -15.83 -19.89 -16.16
CA THR A 139 -16.96 -20.79 -16.47
C THR A 139 -17.66 -21.27 -15.20
N GLN A 140 -18.85 -21.87 -15.31
CA GLN A 140 -19.61 -22.31 -14.14
C GLN A 140 -18.86 -23.34 -13.27
N GLY A 141 -18.11 -24.26 -13.88
CA GLY A 141 -17.27 -25.22 -13.15
C GLY A 141 -16.08 -24.56 -12.45
N GLN A 142 -15.46 -23.58 -13.09
CA GLN A 142 -14.36 -22.80 -12.50
C GLN A 142 -14.83 -21.90 -11.36
N ARG A 143 -16.02 -21.29 -11.46
CA ARG A 143 -16.60 -20.48 -10.38
C ARG A 143 -16.79 -21.26 -9.09
N LYS A 144 -17.20 -22.53 -9.16
CA LYS A 144 -17.30 -23.38 -7.96
C LYS A 144 -15.95 -23.58 -7.26
N LYS A 145 -14.88 -23.81 -8.04
CA LYS A 145 -13.51 -23.93 -7.50
C LYS A 145 -13.03 -22.59 -6.92
N PHE A 146 -13.33 -21.50 -7.62
CA PHE A 146 -13.00 -20.15 -7.17
C PHE A 146 -13.70 -19.82 -5.85
N ASP A 147 -15.01 -20.00 -5.78
CA ASP A 147 -15.82 -19.71 -4.59
C ASP A 147 -15.36 -20.57 -3.39
N ASP A 148 -15.00 -21.85 -3.62
CA ASP A 148 -14.43 -22.72 -2.59
C ASP A 148 -13.10 -22.19 -2.04
N VAL A 149 -12.17 -21.77 -2.90
CA VAL A 149 -10.89 -21.23 -2.42
C VAL A 149 -11.06 -19.89 -1.71
N ILE A 150 -11.94 -19.01 -2.21
CA ILE A 150 -12.22 -17.73 -1.58
C ILE A 150 -12.89 -17.92 -0.21
N SER A 151 -13.81 -18.87 -0.05
CA SER A 151 -14.44 -19.14 1.25
C SER A 151 -13.46 -19.67 2.31
N LYS A 152 -12.33 -20.25 1.89
CA LYS A 152 -11.29 -20.77 2.80
C LYS A 152 -10.27 -19.71 3.18
N THR A 153 -10.11 -18.67 2.36
CA THR A 153 -9.16 -17.57 2.58
C THR A 153 -9.84 -16.31 3.13
N ALA A 154 -11.13 -16.14 2.88
CA ALA A 154 -11.96 -15.21 3.60
C ALA A 154 -12.00 -15.67 5.06
N ILE A 155 -11.16 -15.07 5.90
CA ILE A 155 -11.48 -14.96 7.31
C ILE A 155 -12.84 -14.27 7.32
N THR A 156 -13.88 -15.02 7.64
CA THR A 156 -15.23 -14.49 7.84
C THR A 156 -15.11 -13.35 8.85
N PHE A 157 -15.10 -12.11 8.38
CA PHE A 157 -15.53 -10.99 9.21
C PHE A 157 -17.03 -11.19 9.33
N GLU A 158 -17.43 -11.93 10.36
CA GLU A 158 -18.83 -11.87 10.78
C GLU A 158 -19.13 -10.38 10.98
N PRO A 159 -20.12 -9.81 10.28
CA PRO A 159 -20.61 -8.51 10.65
C PRO A 159 -21.06 -8.67 12.10
N GLN A 160 -20.42 -7.96 13.04
CA GLN A 160 -20.97 -7.86 14.38
C GLN A 160 -22.39 -7.30 14.20
N SER A 161 -23.39 -8.17 14.30
CA SER A 161 -24.76 -7.72 14.47
C SER A 161 -24.71 -6.95 15.78
N ILE A 162 -24.82 -5.63 15.69
CA ILE A 162 -25.19 -4.83 16.85
C ILE A 162 -26.56 -5.38 17.22
N LYS A 163 -26.59 -6.25 18.24
CA LYS A 163 -27.82 -6.56 18.93
C LYS A 163 -28.18 -5.24 19.61
N GLU A 164 -29.14 -4.51 19.02
CA GLU A 164 -29.92 -3.56 19.78
C GLU A 164 -30.58 -4.39 20.89
N GLU A 165 -30.00 -4.29 22.08
CA GLU A 165 -30.62 -4.73 23.31
C GLU A 165 -31.77 -3.76 23.56
N VAL A 166 -32.94 -4.11 23.02
CA VAL A 166 -34.21 -3.49 23.37
C VAL A 166 -34.53 -3.99 24.78
N ASP A 167 -34.20 -3.19 25.78
CA ASP A 167 -34.69 -3.37 27.15
C ASP A 167 -36.20 -3.13 27.17
N GLU A 168 -36.96 -4.18 26.94
CA GLU A 168 -38.39 -4.26 27.17
C GLU A 168 -38.64 -5.30 28.25
N GLU A 169 -38.78 -4.85 29.50
CA GLU A 169 -39.73 -5.39 30.49
C GLU A 169 -39.53 -4.71 31.85
N THR A 170 -40.53 -3.95 32.30
CA THR A 170 -41.23 -4.32 33.54
C THR A 170 -42.63 -3.70 33.52
N GLN A 171 -43.60 -4.51 33.07
CA GLN A 171 -45.01 -4.34 33.40
C GLN A 171 -45.23 -4.98 34.78
N THR A 172 -45.44 -4.17 35.82
CA THR A 172 -46.10 -4.66 37.04
C THR A 172 -47.49 -4.06 37.16
N THR A 173 -48.44 -4.97 37.05
CA THR A 173 -49.87 -4.89 37.33
C THR A 173 -50.16 -4.22 38.67
N HIS A 174 -51.01 -3.19 38.68
CA HIS A 174 -51.93 -2.96 39.79
C HIS A 174 -53.31 -2.53 39.25
N GLN A 175 -54.29 -3.37 39.58
CA GLN A 175 -55.70 -3.29 39.25
C GLN A 175 -56.39 -2.18 40.09
N PRO A 176 -57.48 -1.54 39.62
CA PRO A 176 -58.10 -0.41 40.30
C PRO A 176 -59.08 -0.87 41.40
N GLU A 177 -59.02 -0.24 42.57
CA GLU A 177 -60.15 -0.25 43.52
C GLU A 177 -61.02 0.98 43.30
N ILE A 178 -62.33 0.73 43.19
CA ILE A 178 -63.42 1.69 43.04
C ILE A 178 -64.19 1.76 44.36
N ASN A 179 -64.67 2.97 44.68
CA ASN A 179 -65.63 3.40 45.72
C ASN A 179 -65.08 3.43 47.16
N ARG A 180 -65.22 4.52 47.92
CA ARG A 180 -66.36 5.43 48.09
C ARG A 180 -65.90 6.71 48.79
#